data_AF-A0A2V6WBE1-F1
#
_entry.id   AF-A0A2V6WBE1-F1
#
_cell.length_a   1.000
_cell.length_b   1.000
_cell.length_c   1.000
_cell.angle_alpha   90.00
_cell.angle_beta   90.00
_cell.angle_gamma   90.00
#
_symmetry.space_group_name_H-M   'P 1'
#
loop_
_entity.id
_entity.type
_entity.pdbx_description
1 polymer ?
#
loop_
_entity_poly.entity_id
_entity_poly.type
_entity_poly.pdbx_seq_one_letter_code
_entity_poly.pdbx_strand_id
1 'polypeptide(L)'
;MPDLPLAGQRALLVMLIAIVLWTSERLEPGVTALLAVALLPLTGATTTMRAALQGFANPVPYFLVGVLTMGAAVVKSGLAERLARTILERARGRGLAVYVQRVLAFSVLTFVLPSATTRSGILIHIYDEVFALGRVPRGADIAKAVMLALSSINRLASTALLTGGITPVMSAAIIGGISWTGWLTLMAVPYWVILVLGGLLIAIRYRRGFSRDLPLPERQPRRPIAGVEWRTLAIILGASALWLTDPVHHLDPAIPALLAFAALLTPGIGPLRWGDLERGVGWANFFVIGASISLAHALDTSGAAPWLGRVLVGGLPGLSRTAIGTIVFLLLGATL
;
A
#
# COMPACT_ATOMS: atom_id res chain seq x y z
N MET A 1 -4.97 -34.50 -10.31
CA MET A 1 -5.50 -33.31 -11.02
C MET A 1 -5.36 -33.59 -12.52
N PRO A 2 -6.35 -34.22 -13.18
CA PRO A 2 -6.13 -34.89 -14.46
C PRO A 2 -5.61 -34.00 -15.60
N ASP A 3 -5.90 -32.69 -15.56
CA ASP A 3 -5.59 -31.75 -16.66
C ASP A 3 -4.53 -30.69 -16.31
N LEU A 4 -3.85 -30.80 -15.17
CA LEU A 4 -2.85 -29.81 -14.74
C LEU A 4 -1.44 -30.34 -14.97
N PRO A 5 -0.58 -29.63 -15.74
CA PRO A 5 0.82 -30.01 -15.92
C PRO A 5 1.54 -30.18 -14.58
N LEU A 6 2.55 -31.07 -14.54
CA LEU A 6 3.29 -31.36 -13.32
C LEU A 6 3.95 -30.10 -12.72
N ALA A 7 4.48 -29.22 -13.57
CA ALA A 7 5.01 -27.92 -13.16
C ALA A 7 3.95 -27.07 -12.45
N GLY A 8 2.71 -27.10 -12.94
CA GLY A 8 1.58 -26.39 -12.33
C GLY A 8 1.18 -26.96 -10.98
N GLN A 9 1.16 -28.28 -10.85
CA GLN A 9 0.92 -28.95 -9.55
C GLN A 9 1.99 -28.56 -8.51
N ARG A 10 3.26 -28.50 -8.94
CA ARG A 10 4.39 -28.08 -8.10
C ARG A 10 4.31 -26.60 -7.72
N ALA A 11 3.95 -25.73 -8.67
CA ALA A 11 3.75 -24.30 -8.40
C ALA A 11 2.64 -24.07 -7.36
N LEU A 12 1.52 -24.80 -7.45
CA LEU A 12 0.44 -24.78 -6.45
C LEU A 12 0.92 -25.26 -5.08
N LEU A 13 1.73 -26.32 -5.02
CA LEU A 13 2.29 -26.82 -3.77
C LEU A 13 3.20 -25.77 -3.12
N VAL A 14 4.10 -25.15 -3.89
CA VAL A 14 4.97 -24.07 -3.39
C VAL A 14 4.15 -22.89 -2.89
N MET A 15 3.08 -22.52 -3.61
CA MET A 15 2.15 -21.48 -3.18
C MET A 15 1.49 -21.84 -1.84
N LEU A 16 1.00 -23.08 -1.69
CA LEU A 16 0.37 -23.52 -0.45
C LEU A 16 1.36 -23.47 0.73
N ILE A 17 2.60 -23.92 0.52
CA ILE A 17 3.67 -23.84 1.52
C ILE A 17 3.91 -22.37 1.91
N ALA A 18 4.05 -21.47 0.94
CA ALA A 18 4.27 -20.05 1.20
C ALA A 18 3.12 -19.42 2.00
N ILE A 19 1.87 -19.70 1.63
CA ILE A 19 0.67 -19.23 2.35
C ILE A 19 0.68 -19.73 3.78
N VAL A 20 0.93 -21.01 4.02
CA VAL A 20 0.96 -21.59 5.38
C VAL A 20 2.07 -20.95 6.23
N LEU A 21 3.25 -20.73 5.66
CA LEU A 21 4.36 -20.11 6.37
C LEU A 21 4.11 -18.63 6.69
N TRP A 22 3.57 -17.85 5.74
CA TRP A 22 3.20 -16.45 5.99
C TRP A 22 2.05 -16.31 6.99
N THR A 23 1.05 -17.19 6.95
CA THR A 23 -0.11 -17.12 7.86
C THR A 23 0.20 -17.63 9.26
N SER A 24 1.10 -18.62 9.39
CA SER A 24 1.51 -19.13 10.70
C SER A 24 2.57 -18.26 11.39
N GLU A 25 3.15 -17.28 10.69
CA GLU A 25 4.19 -16.36 11.19
C GLU A 25 5.37 -17.07 11.89
N ARG A 26 5.65 -18.35 11.53
CA ARG A 26 6.73 -19.14 12.13
C ARG A 26 8.13 -18.70 11.69
N LEU A 27 8.22 -18.07 10.52
CA LEU A 27 9.44 -17.51 9.95
C LEU A 27 9.20 -16.05 9.63
N GLU A 28 10.27 -15.24 9.64
CA GLU A 28 10.18 -13.87 9.17
C GLU A 28 9.64 -13.83 7.72
N PRO A 29 8.79 -12.84 7.35
CA PRO A 29 8.16 -12.80 6.03
C PRO A 29 9.16 -12.81 4.87
N GLY A 30 10.30 -12.13 5.03
CA GLY A 30 11.38 -12.11 4.04
C GLY A 30 12.08 -13.46 3.86
N VAL A 31 12.26 -14.22 4.94
CA VAL A 31 12.83 -15.57 4.89
C VAL A 31 11.88 -16.51 4.15
N THR A 32 10.58 -16.45 4.47
CA THR A 32 9.55 -17.22 3.77
C THR A 32 9.51 -16.87 2.27
N ALA A 33 9.65 -15.60 1.92
CA ALA A 33 9.68 -15.12 0.55
C ALA A 33 10.85 -15.71 -0.26
N LEU A 34 12.07 -15.66 0.30
CA LEU A 34 13.26 -16.24 -0.34
C LEU A 34 13.18 -17.76 -0.43
N LEU A 35 12.63 -18.42 0.61
CA LEU A 35 12.39 -19.86 0.59
C LEU A 35 11.41 -20.25 -0.53
N ALA A 36 10.30 -19.53 -0.68
CA ALA A 36 9.33 -19.78 -1.75
C ALA A 36 9.99 -19.67 -3.14
N VAL A 37 10.80 -18.64 -3.35
CA VAL A 37 11.56 -18.43 -4.60
C VAL A 37 12.55 -19.56 -4.84
N ALA A 38 13.26 -20.04 -3.82
CA ALA A 38 14.19 -21.16 -3.94
C ALA A 38 13.46 -22.49 -4.22
N LEU A 39 12.28 -22.69 -3.65
CA LEU A 39 11.48 -23.91 -3.86
C LEU A 39 10.93 -24.02 -5.29
N LEU A 40 10.67 -22.90 -5.98
CA LEU A 40 10.17 -22.92 -7.35
C LEU A 40 11.04 -23.76 -8.32
N PRO A 41 12.35 -23.50 -8.47
CA PRO A 41 13.20 -24.30 -9.34
C PRO A 41 13.55 -25.67 -8.71
N LEU A 42 13.71 -25.74 -7.37
CA LEU A 42 14.06 -27.01 -6.69
C LEU A 42 12.97 -28.07 -6.83
N THR A 43 11.71 -27.66 -6.80
CA THR A 43 10.58 -28.57 -7.05
C THR A 43 10.35 -28.81 -8.53
N GLY A 44 10.98 -28.03 -9.43
CA GLY A 44 10.72 -28.03 -10.87
C GLY A 44 9.38 -27.38 -11.24
N ALA A 45 8.88 -26.46 -10.42
CA ALA A 45 7.76 -25.58 -10.77
C ALA A 45 8.17 -24.52 -11.80
N THR A 46 9.42 -24.06 -11.75
CA THR A 46 10.06 -23.26 -12.80
C THR A 46 11.25 -24.00 -13.38
N THR A 47 11.58 -23.73 -14.65
CA THR A 47 12.68 -24.40 -15.36
C THR A 47 14.07 -23.90 -14.96
N THR A 48 14.16 -22.66 -14.46
CA THR A 48 15.42 -22.01 -14.11
C THR A 48 15.26 -21.10 -12.89
N MET A 49 16.38 -20.82 -12.22
CA MET A 49 16.44 -19.79 -11.18
C MET A 49 16.07 -18.40 -11.73
N ARG A 50 16.46 -18.09 -12.98
CA ARG A 50 16.07 -16.83 -13.64
C ARG A 50 14.54 -16.71 -13.73
N ALA A 51 13.85 -17.77 -14.12
CA ALA A 51 12.39 -17.79 -14.16
C ALA A 51 11.78 -17.62 -12.75
N ALA A 52 12.39 -18.21 -11.72
CA ALA A 52 11.96 -18.04 -10.34
C ALA A 52 12.20 -16.63 -9.77
N LEU A 53 13.17 -15.88 -10.31
CA LEU A 53 13.49 -14.51 -9.91
C LEU A 53 12.78 -13.44 -10.75
N GLN A 54 11.93 -13.81 -11.71
CA GLN A 54 11.27 -12.85 -12.61
C GLN A 54 10.50 -11.76 -11.86
N GLY A 55 9.88 -12.07 -10.72
CA GLY A 55 9.17 -11.09 -9.91
C GLY A 55 10.07 -9.98 -9.33
N PHE A 56 11.37 -10.23 -9.18
CA PHE A 56 12.34 -9.20 -8.77
C PHE A 56 12.75 -8.26 -9.89
N ALA A 57 12.51 -8.61 -11.16
CA ALA A 57 12.68 -7.69 -12.29
C ALA A 57 11.48 -6.75 -12.45
N ASN A 58 10.39 -6.97 -11.71
CA ASN A 58 9.21 -6.13 -11.76
C ASN A 58 9.48 -4.74 -11.15
N PRO A 59 8.94 -3.64 -11.70
CA PRO A 59 9.12 -2.29 -11.15
C PRO A 59 8.52 -2.07 -9.75
N VAL A 60 7.51 -2.84 -9.34
CA VAL A 60 6.74 -2.64 -8.10
C VAL A 60 7.59 -2.74 -6.82
N PRO A 61 8.45 -3.76 -6.62
CA PRO A 61 9.41 -3.77 -5.51
C PRO A 61 10.27 -2.50 -5.40
N TYR A 62 10.75 -1.98 -6.53
CA TYR A 62 11.60 -0.78 -6.56
C TYR A 62 10.82 0.51 -6.29
N PHE A 63 9.59 0.60 -6.80
CA PHE A 63 8.65 1.65 -6.44
C PHE A 63 8.45 1.71 -4.92
N LEU A 64 8.26 0.55 -4.27
CA LEU A 64 8.12 0.49 -2.82
C LEU A 64 9.37 1.02 -2.11
N VAL A 65 10.57 0.63 -2.55
CA VAL A 65 11.82 1.14 -1.96
C VAL A 65 11.89 2.66 -2.05
N GLY A 66 11.56 3.26 -3.21
CA GLY A 66 11.53 4.71 -3.35
C GLY A 66 10.54 5.39 -2.41
N VAL A 67 9.33 4.81 -2.26
CA VAL A 67 8.31 5.31 -1.34
C VAL A 67 8.74 5.22 0.13
N LEU A 68 9.34 4.09 0.54
CA LEU A 68 9.82 3.90 1.91
C LEU A 68 10.96 4.89 2.22
N THR A 69 11.83 5.17 1.24
CA THR A 69 12.86 6.20 1.33
C THR A 69 12.27 7.61 1.49
N MET A 70 11.20 7.95 0.77
CA MET A 70 10.48 9.22 1.00
C MET A 70 9.94 9.31 2.43
N GLY A 71 9.36 8.22 2.94
CA GLY A 71 8.88 8.14 4.32
C GLY A 71 10.00 8.39 5.34
N ALA A 72 11.13 7.70 5.18
CA ALA A 72 12.31 7.90 6.03
C ALA A 72 12.85 9.34 5.95
N ALA A 73 12.86 9.94 4.76
CA ALA A 73 13.29 11.33 4.58
C ALA A 73 12.37 12.33 5.28
N VAL A 74 11.06 12.09 5.30
CA VAL A 74 10.09 12.93 6.03
C VAL A 74 10.36 12.92 7.54
N VAL A 75 10.75 11.76 8.10
CA VAL A 75 11.21 11.69 9.50
C VAL A 75 12.53 12.43 9.68
N LYS A 76 13.55 12.08 8.89
CA LYS A 76 14.91 12.62 9.04
C LYS A 76 14.98 14.14 8.87
N SER A 77 14.15 14.70 7.99
CA SER A 77 14.09 16.14 7.73
C SER A 77 13.39 16.95 8.83
N GLY A 78 12.60 16.31 9.71
CA GLY A 78 11.77 16.99 10.71
C GLY A 78 10.34 17.33 10.23
N LEU A 79 10.03 17.06 8.95
CA LEU A 79 8.69 17.28 8.40
C LEU A 79 7.61 16.46 9.12
N ALA A 80 7.94 15.22 9.53
CA ALA A 80 7.03 14.37 10.30
C ALA A 80 6.58 15.06 11.60
N GLU A 81 7.54 15.54 12.40
CA GLU A 81 7.28 16.21 13.67
C GLU A 81 6.49 17.51 13.47
N ARG A 82 6.85 18.31 12.46
CA ARG A 82 6.14 19.56 12.16
C ARG A 82 4.67 19.33 11.80
N LEU A 83 4.39 18.33 10.96
CA LEU A 83 3.03 17.96 10.59
C LEU A 83 2.28 17.37 11.79
N ALA A 84 2.93 16.52 12.57
CA ALA A 84 2.34 15.91 13.76
C ALA A 84 1.90 16.95 14.80
N ARG A 85 2.76 17.95 15.09
CA ARG A 85 2.42 19.08 15.95
C ARG A 85 1.22 19.86 15.41
N THR A 86 1.21 20.15 14.10
CA THR A 86 0.11 20.88 13.45
C THR A 86 -1.22 20.13 13.56
N ILE A 87 -1.20 18.79 13.39
CA ILE A 87 -2.37 17.93 13.54
C ILE A 87 -2.89 17.99 14.99
N LEU A 88 -2.01 17.81 15.98
CA LEU A 88 -2.37 17.85 17.41
C LEU A 88 -2.91 19.23 17.84
N GLU A 89 -2.27 20.31 17.40
CA GLU A 89 -2.70 21.68 17.67
C GLU A 89 -4.09 21.96 17.08
N ARG A 90 -4.32 21.62 15.81
CA ARG A 90 -5.63 21.80 15.15
C ARG A 90 -6.71 20.92 15.77
N ALA A 91 -6.35 19.71 16.21
CA ALA A 91 -7.25 18.82 16.92
C ALA A 91 -7.53 19.26 18.36
N ARG A 92 -6.78 20.23 18.90
CA ARG A 92 -6.82 20.65 20.31
C ARG A 92 -6.66 19.46 21.26
N GLY A 93 -5.84 18.48 20.87
CA GLY A 93 -5.63 17.24 21.63
C GLY A 93 -6.78 16.22 21.53
N ARG A 94 -7.91 16.54 20.89
CA ARG A 94 -9.06 15.61 20.84
C ARG A 94 -8.77 14.45 19.90
N GLY A 95 -8.77 13.21 20.41
CA GLY A 95 -8.50 12.02 19.60
C GLY A 95 -9.43 11.83 18.41
N LEU A 96 -10.74 12.12 18.59
CA LEU A 96 -11.71 12.08 17.49
C LEU A 96 -11.37 13.10 16.40
N ALA A 97 -10.91 14.30 16.77
CA ALA A 97 -10.57 15.33 15.79
C ALA A 97 -9.35 14.93 14.96
N VAL A 98 -8.34 14.29 15.57
CA VAL A 98 -7.20 13.70 14.83
C VAL A 98 -7.69 12.66 13.82
N TYR A 99 -8.58 11.77 14.23
CA TYR A 99 -9.15 10.75 13.36
C TYR A 99 -9.97 11.34 12.21
N VAL A 100 -10.86 12.29 12.50
CA VAL A 100 -11.69 12.95 11.46
C VAL A 100 -10.82 13.76 10.50
N GLN A 101 -9.82 14.50 10.99
CA GLN A 101 -8.84 15.17 10.14
C GLN A 101 -8.16 14.18 9.20
N ARG A 102 -7.76 13.00 9.69
CA ARG A 102 -7.17 11.95 8.84
C ARG A 102 -8.11 11.51 7.73
N VAL A 103 -9.36 11.20 8.06
CA VAL A 103 -10.36 10.69 7.12
C VAL A 103 -10.68 11.77 6.06
N LEU A 104 -10.86 13.02 6.47
CA LEU A 104 -11.11 14.12 5.54
C LEU A 104 -9.89 14.47 4.68
N ALA A 105 -8.68 14.34 5.22
CA ALA A 105 -7.45 14.60 4.48
C ALA A 105 -7.27 13.65 3.28
N PHE A 106 -7.97 12.51 3.20
CA PHE A 106 -7.89 11.61 2.04
C PHE A 106 -8.24 12.31 0.74
N SER A 107 -9.34 13.07 0.72
CA SER A 107 -9.84 13.71 -0.50
C SER A 107 -8.83 14.70 -1.08
N VAL A 108 -8.06 15.38 -0.23
CA VAL A 108 -7.02 16.31 -0.67
C VAL A 108 -5.72 15.57 -1.01
N LEU A 109 -5.28 14.67 -0.12
CA LEU A 109 -4.01 13.96 -0.29
C LEU A 109 -4.01 13.01 -1.47
N THR A 110 -5.16 12.54 -1.94
CA THR A 110 -5.23 11.70 -3.15
C THR A 110 -4.81 12.43 -4.42
N PHE A 111 -4.94 13.76 -4.46
CA PHE A 111 -4.48 14.56 -5.60
C PHE A 111 -3.01 14.94 -5.45
N VAL A 112 -2.51 15.08 -4.23
CA VAL A 112 -1.08 15.37 -3.99
C VAL A 112 -0.24 14.11 -4.13
N LEU A 113 -0.72 12.98 -3.63
CA LEU A 113 -0.03 11.68 -3.62
C LEU A 113 -0.99 10.64 -4.21
N PRO A 114 -0.98 10.42 -5.54
CA PRO A 114 -1.99 9.61 -6.22
C PRO A 114 -1.96 8.12 -5.79
N SER A 115 -0.79 7.61 -5.43
CA SER A 115 -0.63 6.22 -4.98
C SER A 115 -1.04 6.04 -3.51
N ALA A 116 -1.93 5.08 -3.24
CA ALA A 116 -2.25 4.65 -1.88
C ALA A 116 -0.99 4.21 -1.12
N THR A 117 -0.10 3.46 -1.76
CA THR A 117 1.14 2.96 -1.16
C THR A 117 2.04 4.13 -0.77
N THR A 118 2.21 5.13 -1.63
CA THR A 118 2.98 6.35 -1.31
C THR A 118 2.39 7.09 -0.12
N ARG A 119 1.08 7.32 -0.13
CA ARG A 119 0.37 7.96 0.99
C ARG A 119 0.56 7.21 2.29
N SER A 120 0.35 5.90 2.29
CA SER A 120 0.54 5.07 3.49
C SER A 120 1.98 5.10 3.97
N GLY A 121 2.97 4.93 3.08
CA GLY A 121 4.39 4.95 3.44
C GLY A 121 4.82 6.25 4.13
N ILE A 122 4.39 7.41 3.62
CA ILE A 122 4.74 8.71 4.23
C ILE A 122 3.93 8.98 5.50
N LEU A 123 2.61 8.73 5.48
CA LEU A 123 1.73 9.13 6.57
C LEU A 123 1.87 8.22 7.80
N ILE A 124 2.29 6.96 7.65
CA ILE A 124 2.58 6.09 8.81
C ILE A 124 3.57 6.80 9.73
N HIS A 125 4.66 7.33 9.17
CA HIS A 125 5.66 8.05 9.96
C HIS A 125 5.13 9.33 10.61
N ILE A 126 4.30 10.10 9.89
CA ILE A 126 3.70 11.32 10.45
C ILE A 126 2.78 10.98 11.64
N TYR A 127 1.96 9.93 11.53
CA TYR A 127 1.04 9.55 12.60
C TYR A 127 1.73 8.78 13.74
N ASP A 128 2.79 8.02 13.46
CA ASP A 128 3.66 7.49 14.50
C ASP A 128 4.24 8.64 15.36
N GLU A 129 4.65 9.73 14.72
CA GLU A 129 5.11 10.93 15.41
C GLU A 129 3.97 11.66 16.17
N VAL A 130 2.75 11.71 15.61
CA VAL A 130 1.56 12.19 16.36
C VAL A 130 1.35 11.38 17.63
N PHE A 131 1.48 10.06 17.56
CA PHE A 131 1.29 9.18 18.72
C PHE A 131 2.44 9.26 19.71
N ALA A 132 3.68 9.42 19.24
CA ALA A 132 4.83 9.65 20.10
C ALA A 132 4.67 10.97 20.89
N LEU A 133 4.37 12.08 20.21
CA LEU A 133 4.14 13.38 20.84
C LEU A 133 2.91 13.38 21.76
N GLY A 134 1.85 12.67 21.35
CA GLY A 134 0.64 12.45 22.15
C GLY A 134 0.78 11.40 23.24
N ARG A 135 1.98 10.84 23.47
CA ARG A 135 2.27 9.80 24.48
C ARG A 135 1.29 8.61 24.42
N VAL A 136 0.89 8.23 23.21
CA VAL A 136 -0.03 7.12 22.97
C VAL A 136 0.75 5.81 22.91
N PRO A 137 0.45 4.82 23.76
CA PRO A 137 1.13 3.53 23.73
C PRO A 137 0.79 2.78 22.43
N ARG A 138 1.76 1.99 21.93
CA ARG A 138 1.54 1.09 20.79
C ARG A 138 0.36 0.16 21.08
N GLY A 139 -0.52 0.00 20.10
CA GLY A 139 -1.71 -0.83 20.22
C GLY A 139 -2.90 -0.19 20.92
N ALA A 140 -2.82 1.09 21.31
CA ALA A 140 -3.99 1.85 21.77
C ALA A 140 -5.08 1.93 20.70
N ASP A 141 -6.34 2.03 21.12
CA ASP A 141 -7.50 2.03 20.22
C ASP A 141 -7.47 3.18 19.21
N ILE A 142 -6.99 4.37 19.58
CA ILE A 142 -6.83 5.49 18.65
C ILE A 142 -5.77 5.21 17.59
N ALA A 143 -4.63 4.63 17.98
CA ALA A 143 -3.57 4.25 17.05
C ALA A 143 -4.07 3.21 16.06
N LYS A 144 -4.78 2.17 16.56
CA LYS A 144 -5.44 1.18 15.72
C LYS A 144 -6.45 1.81 14.76
N ALA A 145 -7.31 2.72 15.23
CA ALA A 145 -8.32 3.37 14.41
C ALA A 145 -7.71 4.17 13.25
N VAL A 146 -6.74 5.03 13.54
CA VAL A 146 -6.06 5.86 12.53
C VAL A 146 -5.25 4.99 11.57
N MET A 147 -4.52 3.98 12.06
CA MET A 147 -3.73 3.08 11.22
C MET A 147 -4.61 2.21 10.32
N LEU A 148 -5.75 1.73 10.81
CA LEU A 148 -6.73 1.00 9.99
C LEU A 148 -7.37 1.90 8.94
N ALA A 149 -7.68 3.16 9.26
CA ALA A 149 -8.12 4.11 8.26
C ALA A 149 -7.02 4.34 7.20
N LEU A 150 -5.76 4.51 7.63
CA LEU A 150 -4.62 4.74 6.76
C LEU A 150 -4.28 3.55 5.83
N SER A 151 -4.57 2.33 6.26
CA SER A 151 -4.29 1.13 5.46
C SER A 151 -5.51 0.70 4.64
N SER A 152 -6.67 0.56 5.26
CA SER A 152 -7.86 -0.05 4.65
C SER A 152 -8.66 0.99 3.87
N ILE A 153 -9.07 2.08 4.53
CA ILE A 153 -9.87 3.13 3.87
C ILE A 153 -9.05 3.78 2.78
N ASN A 154 -7.77 4.09 2.99
CA ASN A 154 -6.90 4.69 1.96
C ASN A 154 -6.87 3.91 0.65
N ARG A 155 -6.76 2.58 0.74
CA ARG A 155 -6.64 1.70 -0.42
C ARG A 155 -7.95 1.58 -1.17
N LEU A 156 -9.06 1.44 -0.46
CA LEU A 156 -10.40 1.46 -1.07
C LEU A 156 -10.74 2.84 -1.63
N ALA A 157 -10.32 3.92 -0.96
CA ALA A 157 -10.47 5.29 -1.41
C ALA A 157 -9.72 5.54 -2.73
N SER A 158 -8.55 4.92 -2.89
CA SER A 158 -7.76 5.02 -4.13
C SER A 158 -8.53 4.53 -5.36
N THR A 159 -9.40 3.52 -5.25
CA THR A 159 -10.08 2.95 -6.43
C THR A 159 -11.13 3.89 -7.04
N ALA A 160 -11.49 4.96 -6.34
CA ALA A 160 -12.43 5.97 -6.83
C ALA A 160 -11.88 6.82 -7.97
N LEU A 161 -10.56 7.03 -7.98
CA LEU A 161 -9.89 7.65 -9.10
C LEU A 161 -9.55 6.56 -10.11
N LEU A 162 -9.84 6.81 -11.39
CA LEU A 162 -9.41 5.91 -12.45
C LEU A 162 -7.89 5.74 -12.46
N THR A 163 -7.16 6.80 -12.09
CA THR A 163 -5.70 6.83 -11.95
C THR A 163 -5.19 6.34 -10.59
N GLY A 164 -6.06 5.89 -9.69
CA GLY A 164 -5.69 5.56 -8.31
C GLY A 164 -5.10 4.16 -8.12
N GLY A 165 -5.01 3.35 -9.18
CA GLY A 165 -4.33 2.06 -9.21
C GLY A 165 -4.57 1.25 -10.48
N ILE A 166 -3.86 0.13 -10.64
CA ILE A 166 -4.01 -0.79 -11.79
C ILE A 166 -5.43 -1.36 -11.87
N THR A 167 -6.06 -1.66 -10.72
CA THR A 167 -7.40 -2.27 -10.69
C THR A 167 -8.47 -1.38 -11.36
N PRO A 168 -8.64 -0.09 -11.02
CA PRO A 168 -9.52 0.82 -11.77
C PRO A 168 -9.21 0.92 -13.26
N VAL A 169 -7.94 1.04 -13.64
CA VAL A 169 -7.52 1.17 -15.05
C VAL A 169 -7.90 -0.07 -15.84
N MET A 170 -7.56 -1.26 -15.33
CA MET A 170 -7.88 -2.53 -15.98
C MET A 170 -9.39 -2.76 -16.02
N SER A 171 -10.11 -2.41 -14.95
CA SER A 171 -11.57 -2.53 -14.92
C SER A 171 -12.23 -1.64 -15.98
N ALA A 172 -11.80 -0.39 -16.10
CA ALA A 172 -12.31 0.52 -17.13
C ALA A 172 -11.95 0.07 -18.55
N ALA A 173 -10.76 -0.51 -18.74
CA ALA A 173 -10.34 -1.07 -20.02
C ALA A 173 -11.19 -2.28 -20.44
N ILE A 174 -11.53 -3.16 -19.49
CA ILE A 174 -12.40 -4.33 -19.73
C ILE A 174 -13.84 -3.90 -20.02
N ILE A 175 -14.38 -2.93 -19.25
CA ILE A 175 -15.73 -2.41 -19.48
C ILE A 175 -15.81 -1.69 -20.84
N GLY A 176 -14.75 -0.97 -21.21
CA GLY A 176 -14.67 -0.20 -22.45
C GLY A 176 -15.51 1.09 -22.40
N GLY A 177 -15.07 2.13 -23.12
CA GLY A 177 -15.85 3.36 -23.32
C GLY A 177 -16.07 4.26 -22.09
N ILE A 178 -15.47 3.94 -20.94
CA ILE A 178 -15.55 4.79 -19.74
C ILE A 178 -14.42 5.84 -19.76
N SER A 179 -14.79 7.12 -19.76
CA SER A 179 -13.86 8.23 -19.57
C SER A 179 -13.42 8.34 -18.09
N TRP A 180 -12.33 9.05 -17.82
CA TRP A 180 -11.88 9.32 -16.45
C TRP A 180 -12.95 9.99 -15.59
N THR A 181 -13.67 10.97 -16.16
CA THR A 181 -14.78 11.64 -15.48
C THR A 181 -15.98 10.72 -15.29
N GLY A 182 -16.26 9.85 -16.27
CA GLY A 182 -17.30 8.83 -16.17
C GLY A 182 -17.02 7.80 -15.09
N TRP A 183 -15.76 7.36 -14.95
CA TRP A 183 -15.34 6.49 -13.85
C TRP A 183 -15.52 7.19 -12.51
N LEU A 184 -15.04 8.43 -12.40
CA LEU A 184 -15.14 9.20 -11.17
C LEU A 184 -16.60 9.43 -10.76
N THR A 185 -17.50 9.77 -11.68
CA THR A 185 -18.92 9.95 -11.34
C THR A 185 -19.58 8.65 -10.92
N LEU A 186 -19.24 7.54 -11.59
CA LEU A 186 -19.76 6.21 -11.24
C LEU A 186 -19.23 5.73 -9.88
N MET A 187 -17.95 5.99 -9.59
CA MET A 187 -17.29 5.57 -8.34
C MET A 187 -17.40 6.59 -7.20
N ALA A 188 -17.86 7.81 -7.45
CA ALA A 188 -18.00 8.84 -6.43
C ALA A 188 -18.93 8.37 -5.29
N VAL A 189 -20.06 7.74 -5.63
CA VAL A 189 -21.01 7.25 -4.63
C VAL A 189 -20.41 6.10 -3.81
N PRO A 190 -19.92 4.98 -4.41
CA PRO A 190 -19.20 3.94 -3.67
C PRO A 190 -18.05 4.47 -2.81
N TYR A 191 -17.30 5.45 -3.32
CA TYR A 191 -16.20 6.08 -2.61
C TYR A 191 -16.63 6.80 -1.34
N TRP A 192 -17.61 7.70 -1.44
CA TRP A 192 -18.12 8.44 -0.29
C TRP A 192 -18.80 7.50 0.71
N VAL A 193 -19.50 6.47 0.22
CA VAL A 193 -20.06 5.39 1.04
C VAL A 193 -18.95 4.69 1.82
N ILE A 194 -17.87 4.23 1.17
CA ILE A 194 -16.75 3.56 1.85
C ILE A 194 -16.04 4.49 2.84
N LEU A 195 -15.81 5.76 2.48
CA LEU A 195 -15.20 6.73 3.38
C LEU A 195 -16.05 6.96 4.64
N VAL A 196 -17.35 7.17 4.46
CA VAL A 196 -18.28 7.49 5.56
C VAL A 196 -18.60 6.25 6.38
N LEU A 197 -19.04 5.15 5.77
CA LEU A 197 -19.37 3.91 6.49
C LEU A 197 -18.12 3.25 7.07
N GLY A 198 -17.04 3.14 6.29
CA GLY A 198 -15.78 2.60 6.78
C GLY A 198 -15.20 3.45 7.91
N GLY A 199 -15.25 4.77 7.76
CA GLY A 199 -14.84 5.72 8.78
C GLY A 199 -15.67 5.59 10.06
N LEU A 200 -17.00 5.54 9.92
CA LEU A 200 -17.93 5.40 11.03
C LEU A 200 -17.79 4.04 11.72
N LEU A 201 -17.65 2.96 10.98
CA LEU A 201 -17.52 1.61 11.53
C LEU A 201 -16.23 1.45 12.32
N ILE A 202 -15.10 1.98 11.82
CA ILE A 202 -13.86 2.06 12.58
C ILE A 202 -14.07 2.94 13.82
N ALA A 203 -14.73 4.09 13.67
CA ALA A 203 -14.94 5.00 14.79
C ALA A 203 -15.79 4.37 15.91
N ILE A 204 -16.85 3.64 15.56
CA ILE A 204 -17.69 2.89 16.51
C ILE A 204 -16.89 1.77 17.17
N ARG A 205 -16.15 0.99 16.37
CA ARG A 205 -15.38 -0.17 16.84
C ARG A 205 -14.26 0.21 17.81
N TYR A 206 -13.67 1.38 17.65
CA TYR A 206 -12.57 1.91 18.47
C TYR A 206 -12.96 3.15 19.28
N ARG A 207 -14.26 3.33 19.57
CA ARG A 207 -14.80 4.51 20.27
C ARG A 207 -14.10 4.86 21.58
N ARG A 208 -13.59 3.85 22.30
CA ARG A 208 -12.84 4.03 23.56
C ARG A 208 -11.55 4.80 23.37
N GLY A 209 -10.94 4.70 22.19
CA GLY A 209 -9.73 5.45 21.82
C GLY A 209 -9.95 6.96 21.71
N PHE A 210 -11.19 7.41 21.53
CA PHE A 210 -11.51 8.84 21.39
C PHE A 210 -12.01 9.49 22.68
N SER A 211 -12.21 8.70 23.74
CA SER A 211 -12.75 9.20 25.02
C SER A 211 -11.71 9.94 25.86
N ARG A 212 -10.43 9.82 25.53
CA ARG A 212 -9.33 10.51 26.21
C ARG A 212 -8.71 11.53 25.26
N ASP A 213 -8.44 12.71 25.80
CA ASP A 213 -7.65 13.70 25.10
C ASP A 213 -6.19 13.26 25.05
N LEU A 214 -5.55 13.57 23.95
CA LEU A 214 -4.14 13.41 23.71
C LEU A 214 -3.41 14.59 24.37
N PRO A 215 -2.41 14.31 25.22
CA PRO A 215 -1.47 15.31 25.68
C PRO A 215 -0.96 16.17 24.51
N LEU A 216 -1.10 17.48 24.66
CA LEU A 216 -0.51 18.41 23.71
C LEU A 216 0.99 18.51 24.00
N PRO A 217 1.86 18.44 22.98
CA PRO A 217 3.27 18.68 23.18
C PRO A 217 3.49 20.13 23.64
N GLU A 218 4.57 20.35 24.37
CA GLU A 218 4.93 21.69 24.85
C GLU A 218 5.00 22.67 23.67
N ARG A 219 4.39 23.85 23.85
CA ARG A 219 4.31 24.89 22.80
C ARG A 219 5.71 25.40 22.51
N GLN A 220 6.25 24.99 21.37
CA GLN A 220 7.49 25.55 20.85
C GLN A 220 7.15 26.69 19.87
N PRO A 221 7.96 27.77 19.83
CA PRO A 221 7.78 28.82 18.84
C PRO A 221 7.88 28.22 17.43
N ARG A 222 6.96 28.61 16.54
CA ARG A 222 6.96 28.14 15.15
C ARG A 222 8.25 28.59 14.48
N ARG A 223 9.16 27.64 14.27
CA ARG A 223 10.40 27.88 13.53
C ARG A 223 10.09 27.95 12.03
N PRO A 224 10.80 28.78 11.25
CA PRO A 224 10.74 28.73 9.79
C PRO A 224 11.00 27.31 9.27
N ILE A 225 10.55 27.02 8.05
CA ILE A 225 10.86 25.76 7.37
C ILE A 225 12.37 25.74 7.10
N ALA A 226 13.07 24.74 7.63
CA ALA A 226 14.50 24.58 7.43
C ALA A 226 14.80 24.23 5.96
N GLY A 227 15.99 24.57 5.47
CA GLY A 227 16.37 24.27 4.08
C GLY A 227 16.27 22.78 3.74
N VAL A 228 16.55 21.90 4.69
CA VAL A 228 16.42 20.43 4.53
C VAL A 228 14.95 19.98 4.42
N GLU A 229 14.05 20.59 5.19
CA GLU A 229 12.61 20.36 5.11
C GLU A 229 12.08 20.80 3.74
N TRP A 230 12.52 21.96 3.26
CA TRP A 230 12.12 22.49 1.97
C TRP A 230 12.60 21.64 0.79
N ARG A 231 13.85 21.20 0.80
CA ARG A 231 14.40 20.29 -0.22
C ARG A 231 13.66 18.95 -0.23
N THR A 232 13.40 18.38 0.95
CA THR A 232 12.66 17.11 1.07
C THR A 232 11.23 17.26 0.52
N LEU A 233 10.55 18.35 0.88
CA LEU A 233 9.21 18.64 0.36
C LEU A 233 9.22 18.85 -1.16
N ALA A 234 10.19 19.60 -1.68
CA ALA A 234 10.34 19.84 -3.11
C ALA A 234 10.57 18.54 -3.90
N ILE A 235 11.36 17.61 -3.38
CA ILE A 235 11.57 16.30 -4.02
C ILE A 235 10.29 15.46 -4.03
N ILE A 236 9.56 15.40 -2.91
CA ILE A 236 8.30 14.64 -2.81
C ILE A 236 7.24 15.26 -3.74
N LEU A 237 7.11 16.58 -3.75
CA LEU A 237 6.18 17.28 -4.64
C LEU A 237 6.61 17.17 -6.11
N GLY A 238 7.91 17.13 -6.40
CA GLY A 238 8.43 16.87 -7.74
C GLY A 238 8.08 15.47 -8.24
N ALA A 239 8.29 14.44 -7.41
CA ALA A 239 7.86 13.08 -7.74
C ALA A 239 6.34 12.98 -7.92
N SER A 240 5.59 13.72 -7.09
CA SER A 240 4.15 13.83 -7.20
C SER A 240 3.70 14.48 -8.50
N ALA A 241 4.35 15.58 -8.90
CA ALA A 241 4.09 16.26 -10.16
C ALA A 241 4.34 15.31 -11.34
N LEU A 242 5.45 14.57 -11.34
CA LEU A 242 5.74 13.55 -12.36
C LEU A 242 4.65 12.47 -12.42
N TRP A 243 4.15 11.96 -11.29
CA TRP A 243 3.04 11.01 -11.35
C TRP A 243 1.74 11.63 -11.90
N LEU A 244 1.47 12.90 -11.60
CA LEU A 244 0.29 13.59 -12.12
C LEU A 244 0.40 13.94 -13.61
N THR A 245 1.62 14.13 -14.12
CA THR A 245 1.90 14.38 -15.54
C THR A 245 2.16 13.12 -16.34
N ASP A 246 1.94 11.93 -15.76
CA ASP A 246 2.06 10.64 -16.45
C ASP A 246 1.36 10.58 -17.82
N PRO A 247 0.16 11.15 -18.03
CA PRO A 247 -0.47 11.16 -19.35
C PRO A 247 0.33 11.87 -20.46
N VAL A 248 1.33 12.68 -20.11
CA VAL A 248 2.17 13.43 -21.06
C VAL A 248 3.46 12.68 -21.41
N HIS A 249 4.09 12.05 -20.42
CA HIS A 249 5.42 11.44 -20.60
C HIS A 249 5.43 9.91 -20.52
N HIS A 250 4.34 9.28 -20.07
CA HIS A 250 4.16 7.83 -19.97
C HIS A 250 5.32 7.12 -19.25
N LEU A 251 5.73 7.67 -18.10
CA LEU A 251 6.88 7.12 -17.36
C LEU A 251 6.37 6.04 -16.43
N ASP A 252 7.11 4.92 -16.32
CA ASP A 252 6.79 3.92 -15.30
C ASP A 252 6.75 4.58 -13.92
N PRO A 253 5.72 4.32 -13.07
CA PRO A 253 5.60 4.93 -11.76
C PRO A 253 6.81 4.73 -10.83
N ALA A 254 7.60 3.67 -11.05
CA ALA A 254 8.85 3.43 -10.33
C ALA A 254 9.93 4.48 -10.65
N ILE A 255 9.93 5.08 -11.84
CA ILE A 255 10.94 6.06 -12.24
C ILE A 255 10.92 7.30 -11.34
N PRO A 256 9.81 8.04 -11.15
CA PRO A 256 9.77 9.16 -10.21
C PRO A 256 10.14 8.77 -8.77
N ALA A 257 9.75 7.56 -8.34
CA ALA A 257 10.11 7.04 -7.02
C ALA A 257 11.62 6.83 -6.87
N LEU A 258 12.28 6.29 -7.90
CA LEU A 258 13.72 6.06 -7.93
C LEU A 258 14.52 7.35 -8.09
N LEU A 259 14.02 8.32 -8.86
CA LEU A 259 14.62 9.65 -8.95
C LEU A 259 14.59 10.36 -7.59
N ALA A 260 13.44 10.29 -6.90
CA ALA A 260 13.34 10.81 -5.54
C ALA A 260 14.24 10.05 -4.56
N PHE A 261 14.32 8.72 -4.66
CA PHE A 261 15.26 7.90 -3.88
C PHE A 261 16.69 8.41 -4.04
N ALA A 262 17.15 8.57 -5.29
CA ALA A 262 18.49 9.06 -5.58
C ALA A 262 18.70 10.48 -5.05
N ALA A 263 17.76 11.39 -5.28
CA ALA A 263 17.85 12.78 -4.82
C ALA A 263 17.89 12.89 -3.28
N LEU A 264 17.09 12.08 -2.57
CA LEU A 264 17.01 12.08 -1.11
C LEU A 264 18.26 11.50 -0.42
N LEU A 265 19.04 10.68 -1.13
CA LEU A 265 20.31 10.11 -0.66
C LEU A 265 21.53 10.88 -1.12
N THR A 266 21.38 11.77 -2.11
CA THR A 266 22.49 12.54 -2.65
C THR A 266 22.96 13.56 -1.60
N PRO A 267 24.23 13.48 -1.15
CA PRO A 267 24.77 14.42 -0.17
C PRO A 267 24.61 15.87 -0.63
N GLY A 268 24.15 16.74 0.28
CA GLY A 268 23.91 18.15 -0.01
C GLY A 268 22.53 18.45 -0.61
N ILE A 269 21.87 17.49 -1.25
CA ILE A 269 20.49 17.62 -1.75
C ILE A 269 19.50 17.07 -0.72
N GLY A 270 19.65 15.78 -0.39
CA GLY A 270 18.73 15.05 0.45
C GLY A 270 19.17 14.93 1.91
N PRO A 271 18.24 14.60 2.83
CA PRO A 271 18.53 14.47 4.26
C PRO A 271 19.15 13.13 4.65
N LEU A 272 19.09 12.11 3.77
CA LEU A 272 19.42 10.73 4.13
C LEU A 272 20.86 10.35 3.80
N ARG A 273 21.39 9.42 4.59
CA ARG A 273 22.58 8.64 4.27
C ARG A 273 22.18 7.19 4.00
N TRP A 274 23.03 6.42 3.32
CA TRP A 274 22.76 5.02 3.02
C TRP A 274 22.42 4.19 4.27
N GLY A 275 23.15 4.37 5.37
CA GLY A 275 22.88 3.68 6.64
C GLY A 275 21.54 4.04 7.30
N ASP A 276 20.90 5.16 6.93
CA ASP A 276 19.54 5.46 7.36
C ASP A 276 18.52 4.50 6.69
N LEU A 277 18.82 4.00 5.48
CA LEU A 277 17.97 3.04 4.77
C LEU A 277 18.12 1.62 5.30
N GLU A 278 19.33 1.21 5.65
CA GLU A 278 19.60 -0.11 6.23
C GLU A 278 18.74 -0.36 7.48
N ARG A 279 18.50 0.70 8.26
CA ARG A 279 17.69 0.66 9.48
C ARG A 279 16.23 1.06 9.28
N GLY A 280 15.96 1.92 8.30
CA GLY A 280 14.65 2.55 8.09
C GLY A 280 13.75 1.84 7.06
N VAL A 281 14.31 1.05 6.16
CA VAL A 281 13.55 0.36 5.10
C VAL A 281 13.29 -1.09 5.49
N GLY A 282 12.01 -1.48 5.52
CA GLY A 282 11.60 -2.86 5.74
C GLY A 282 11.93 -3.74 4.52
N TRP A 283 13.18 -4.18 4.38
CA TRP A 283 13.66 -5.00 3.26
C TRP A 283 12.86 -6.29 3.08
N ALA A 284 12.29 -6.84 4.15
CA ALA A 284 11.35 -7.96 4.07
C ALA A 284 10.20 -7.68 3.09
N ASN A 285 9.67 -6.45 3.03
CA ASN A 285 8.59 -6.09 2.11
C ASN A 285 9.03 -6.16 0.64
N PHE A 286 10.27 -5.75 0.33
CA PHE A 286 10.84 -5.88 -1.02
C PHE A 286 10.89 -7.34 -1.45
N PHE A 287 11.43 -8.22 -0.59
CA PHE A 287 11.52 -9.65 -0.86
C PHE A 287 10.14 -10.32 -0.97
N VAL A 288 9.21 -9.99 -0.08
CA VAL A 288 7.84 -10.54 -0.10
C VAL A 288 7.13 -10.17 -1.39
N ILE A 289 7.19 -8.92 -1.83
CA ILE A 289 6.54 -8.50 -3.09
C ILE A 289 7.19 -9.19 -4.29
N GLY A 290 8.53 -9.17 -4.37
CA GLY A 290 9.25 -9.83 -5.47
C GLY A 290 8.95 -11.32 -5.56
N ALA A 291 8.97 -12.03 -4.43
CA ALA A 291 8.63 -13.44 -4.35
C ALA A 291 7.16 -13.72 -4.71
N SER A 292 6.23 -12.87 -4.26
CA SER A 292 4.80 -13.02 -4.57
C SER A 292 4.53 -12.89 -6.07
N ILE A 293 5.18 -11.91 -6.73
CA ILE A 293 5.07 -11.73 -8.18
C ILE A 293 5.72 -12.92 -8.91
N SER A 294 6.88 -13.40 -8.44
CA SER A 294 7.52 -14.61 -8.98
C SER A 294 6.62 -15.84 -8.87
N LEU A 295 5.96 -16.03 -7.74
CA LEU A 295 5.02 -17.12 -7.51
C LEU A 295 3.81 -17.01 -8.42
N ALA A 296 3.23 -15.81 -8.56
CA ALA A 296 2.13 -15.55 -9.50
C ALA A 296 2.54 -15.85 -10.95
N HIS A 297 3.73 -15.41 -11.37
CA HIS A 297 4.26 -15.70 -12.70
C HIS A 297 4.50 -17.19 -12.93
N ALA A 298 5.01 -17.92 -11.92
CA ALA A 298 5.17 -19.36 -11.98
C ALA A 298 3.81 -20.09 -12.10
N LEU A 299 2.79 -19.63 -11.39
CA LEU A 299 1.43 -20.19 -11.50
C LEU A 299 0.81 -19.94 -12.87
N ASP A 300 1.03 -18.76 -13.46
CA ASP A 300 0.52 -18.41 -14.77
C ASP A 300 1.21 -19.23 -15.89
N THR A 301 2.54 -19.17 -15.95
CA THR A 301 3.33 -19.85 -16.98
C THR A 301 3.26 -21.37 -16.92
N SER A 302 3.01 -21.95 -15.74
CA SER A 302 2.81 -23.40 -15.57
C SER A 302 1.39 -23.89 -15.87
N GLY A 303 0.46 -22.98 -16.17
CA GLY A 303 -0.95 -23.28 -16.44
C GLY A 303 -1.80 -23.51 -15.17
N ALA A 304 -1.22 -23.34 -13.98
CA ALA A 304 -1.93 -23.49 -12.70
C ALA A 304 -2.98 -22.41 -12.46
N ALA A 305 -2.68 -21.14 -12.76
CA ALA A 305 -3.64 -20.05 -12.59
C ALA A 305 -4.86 -20.20 -13.52
N PRO A 306 -4.71 -20.44 -14.84
CA PRO A 306 -5.85 -20.75 -15.72
C PRO A 306 -6.65 -21.98 -15.30
N TRP A 307 -5.97 -23.03 -14.82
CA TRP A 307 -6.64 -24.24 -14.32
C TRP A 307 -7.47 -23.96 -13.06
N LEU A 308 -6.92 -23.24 -12.08
CA LEU A 308 -7.67 -22.79 -10.90
C LEU A 308 -8.88 -21.94 -11.31
N GLY A 309 -8.69 -21.02 -12.25
CA GLY A 309 -9.79 -20.23 -12.82
C GLY A 309 -10.92 -21.10 -13.36
N ARG A 310 -10.61 -22.13 -14.16
CA ARG A 310 -11.62 -23.07 -14.69
C ARG A 310 -12.31 -23.89 -13.59
N VAL A 311 -11.58 -24.35 -12.59
CA VAL A 311 -12.15 -25.10 -11.46
C VAL A 311 -13.12 -24.23 -10.67
N LEU A 312 -12.72 -23.00 -10.36
CA LEU A 312 -13.56 -22.04 -9.64
C LEU A 312 -14.79 -21.65 -10.48
N VAL A 313 -14.60 -21.32 -11.76
CA VAL A 313 -15.67 -20.91 -12.68
C VAL A 313 -16.62 -22.06 -13.01
N GLY A 314 -16.11 -23.28 -13.18
CA GLY A 314 -16.91 -24.48 -13.41
C GLY A 314 -17.84 -24.82 -12.24
N GLY A 315 -17.51 -24.40 -11.02
CA GLY A 315 -18.38 -24.50 -9.85
C GLY A 315 -19.45 -23.42 -9.73
N LEU A 316 -19.37 -22.34 -10.52
CA LEU A 316 -20.26 -21.17 -10.43
C LEU A 316 -21.73 -21.40 -10.82
N PRO A 317 -22.11 -22.29 -11.76
CA PRO A 317 -23.52 -22.51 -12.12
C PRO A 317 -24.41 -22.97 -10.94
N GLY A 318 -23.81 -23.49 -9.86
CA GLY A 318 -24.51 -23.82 -8.62
C GLY A 318 -24.64 -22.64 -7.64
N LEU A 319 -23.68 -21.72 -7.61
CA LEU A 319 -23.64 -20.59 -6.67
C LEU A 319 -24.45 -19.39 -7.17
N SER A 320 -24.47 -19.12 -8.48
CA SER A 320 -25.18 -17.96 -9.07
C SER A 320 -26.71 -18.04 -8.96
N ARG A 321 -27.27 -19.19 -8.56
CA ARG A 321 -28.72 -19.37 -8.37
C ARG A 321 -29.26 -18.74 -7.09
N THR A 322 -28.39 -18.31 -6.18
CA THR A 322 -28.79 -17.64 -4.94
C THR A 322 -28.10 -16.29 -4.81
N ALA A 323 -28.82 -15.29 -4.31
CA ALA A 323 -28.28 -13.94 -4.08
C ALA A 323 -27.01 -13.96 -3.22
N ILE A 324 -26.93 -14.90 -2.27
CA ILE A 324 -25.75 -15.13 -1.42
C ILE A 324 -24.55 -15.61 -2.26
N GLY A 325 -24.75 -16.53 -3.20
CA GLY A 325 -23.66 -17.01 -4.05
C GLY A 325 -23.17 -15.94 -5.02
N THR A 326 -24.02 -15.01 -5.47
CA THR A 326 -23.59 -13.81 -6.21
C THR A 326 -22.78 -12.85 -5.34
N ILE A 327 -23.17 -12.62 -4.09
CA ILE A 327 -22.43 -11.77 -3.15
C ILE A 327 -21.07 -12.40 -2.81
N VAL A 328 -21.03 -13.70 -2.54
CA VAL A 328 -19.77 -14.45 -2.31
C VAL A 328 -18.88 -14.40 -3.54
N PHE A 329 -19.45 -14.52 -4.75
CA PHE A 329 -18.72 -14.37 -6.00
C PHE A 329 -18.12 -12.97 -6.18
N LEU A 330 -18.91 -11.92 -5.91
CA LEU A 330 -18.44 -10.54 -5.97
C LEU A 330 -17.36 -10.25 -4.91
N LEU A 331 -17.49 -10.82 -3.71
CA LEU A 331 -16.49 -10.68 -2.65
C LEU A 331 -15.19 -11.41 -3.01
N LEU A 332 -15.26 -12.64 -3.52
CA LEU A 332 -14.09 -13.39 -3.97
C LEU A 332 -13.40 -12.71 -5.15
N GLY A 333 -14.18 -12.23 -6.13
CA GLY A 333 -13.66 -11.48 -7.27
C GLY A 333 -13.09 -10.11 -6.91
N ALA A 334 -13.58 -9.46 -5.85
CA ALA A 334 -13.04 -8.19 -5.36
C ALA A 334 -11.77 -8.34 -4.48
N THR A 335 -11.48 -9.56 -4.01
CA THR A 335 -10.27 -9.87 -3.22
C THR A 335 -9.12 -10.47 -4.02
N LEU A 336 -9.35 -10.84 -5.28
CA LEU A 336 -8.34 -11.29 -6.25
C LEU A 336 -7.83 -10.11 -7.08
#